data_AF-A0A161MQS3-F1
#
_entry.id   AF-A0A161MQS3-F1
#
_cell.length_a   1.000
_cell.length_b   1.000
_cell.length_c   1.000
_cell.angle_alpha   90.00
_cell.angle_beta   90.00
_cell.angle_gamma   90.00
#
_symmetry.space_group_name_H-M   'P 1'
#
loop_
_entity.id
_entity.type
_entity.pdbx_description
1 polymer ?
#
loop_
_entity_poly.entity_id
_entity_poly.type
_entity_poly.pdbx_seq_one_letter_code
_entity_poly.pdbx_strand_id
1 'polypeptide(L)'
;KKDELGPCDSKGQPYVPPPSPFQPLAEKEEPPKQEAKSPKDSLVDDAKEKTEAAIKQVADDLTPKNLANLENLINVAAAAAIRAYTQAVCILREHAEDIYTLVEESVDKVDPKIWPHIKQKGEERERLIKDAEQNAKEAVSRVNVLKDYLQDPKLPGGEEVRERAKRNLDKVLADIDEAKKIFENERAKVAVTDKYWSKVQEARKHFAEELEILFPNVRLSERNMKLAEGEIDLFILYAFQNILYYQKELSKLDTVSALRLQQALEEVKKQADPDLTEECVEQEIEKVKRKYGLEFQKRMLMLRAECERNMRLQMKRQAEAHADHLMEAMQMKEKEMERKLRREMEERLLEEKNKFKEEVAAMVGRLRGMDDAMRTRANQDRKAQQSQILWSACQSLEAALRAPAKCEKSMHDTMRPLQSEVNAISKAAVPGDELVEVVIKSLPAEVMSRGVYNDIALKERFLNVERVAKRVALLPEGGASLPLMLLSYLQSLFIITPANPIPAYELANEPFEPAKFNTFDILQRARYWMDRGDFFQALRYMNLLEGAPRVVASEWMREARIYLETLQAARALMAHASAAGLSYS
;
A
#
# COMPACT_ATOMS: atom_id res chain seq x y z
N LYS A 1 75.13 22.77 -64.54
CA LYS A 1 75.19 22.97 -66.01
C LYS A 1 73.78 23.34 -66.45
N LYS A 2 73.60 24.61 -66.85
CA LYS A 2 72.51 25.25 -67.59
C LYS A 2 71.07 24.77 -67.36
N ASP A 3 70.36 25.62 -66.61
CA ASP A 3 68.94 25.99 -66.69
C ASP A 3 68.17 25.40 -67.88
N GLU A 4 67.43 24.33 -67.61
CA GLU A 4 66.25 23.93 -68.38
C GLU A 4 65.02 24.51 -67.66
N LEU A 5 64.37 25.48 -68.30
CA LEU A 5 63.11 26.04 -67.82
C LEU A 5 62.06 24.93 -67.74
N GLY A 6 61.54 24.68 -66.54
CA GLY A 6 60.43 23.76 -66.31
C GLY A 6 59.09 24.34 -66.81
N PRO A 7 58.04 23.53 -67.00
CA PRO A 7 56.76 24.01 -67.51
C PRO A 7 55.96 24.86 -66.51
N CYS A 8 56.51 25.19 -65.34
CA CYS A 8 55.91 26.06 -64.32
C CYS A 8 57.01 26.86 -63.62
N ASP A 9 56.99 28.19 -63.75
CA ASP A 9 57.72 29.07 -62.81
C ASP A 9 57.06 28.99 -61.43
N SER A 10 57.83 29.33 -60.39
CA SER A 10 57.50 29.28 -58.96
C SER A 10 56.30 30.13 -58.50
N LYS A 11 55.44 30.58 -59.42
CA LYS A 11 54.20 31.34 -59.18
C LYS A 11 52.97 30.83 -59.96
N GLY A 12 53.02 29.67 -60.61
CA GLY A 12 51.83 29.00 -61.17
C GLY A 12 51.12 29.76 -62.30
N GLN A 13 51.84 30.56 -63.10
CA GLN A 13 51.28 31.21 -64.28
C GLN A 13 51.55 30.41 -65.57
N PRO A 14 50.59 30.30 -66.49
CA PRO A 14 50.74 29.52 -67.72
C PRO A 14 51.79 30.15 -68.65
N TYR A 15 52.63 29.30 -69.23
CA TYR A 15 53.60 29.63 -70.28
C TYR A 15 52.94 30.45 -71.40
N VAL A 16 53.47 31.66 -71.64
CA VAL A 16 53.04 32.53 -72.73
C VAL A 16 54.01 32.35 -73.90
N PRO A 17 53.59 31.75 -75.03
CA PRO A 17 54.46 31.62 -76.19
C PRO A 17 54.78 33.01 -76.79
N PRO A 18 55.97 33.22 -77.39
CA PRO A 18 56.35 34.51 -77.94
C PRO A 18 55.40 34.93 -79.08
N PRO A 19 55.03 36.23 -79.19
CA PRO A 19 54.15 36.71 -80.24
C PRO A 19 54.78 36.57 -81.64
N SER A 20 53.95 36.27 -82.65
CA SER A 20 54.36 36.02 -84.04
C SER A 20 54.94 37.27 -84.73
N PRO A 21 56.02 37.17 -85.53
CA PRO A 21 56.65 38.31 -86.18
C PRO A 21 56.08 38.53 -87.59
N PHE A 22 54.99 39.30 -87.77
CA PHE A 22 54.63 39.84 -89.09
C PHE A 22 53.99 41.23 -89.03
N GLN A 23 54.55 42.14 -89.85
CA GLN A 23 53.98 43.43 -90.25
C GLN A 23 52.95 43.23 -91.38
N PRO A 24 51.78 43.90 -91.35
CA PRO A 24 50.82 43.87 -92.45
C PRO A 24 51.27 44.77 -93.62
N LEU A 25 51.03 44.31 -94.85
CA LEU A 25 51.09 45.16 -96.06
C LEU A 25 49.84 46.08 -96.08
N ALA A 26 50.08 47.39 -95.96
CA ALA A 26 49.10 48.48 -95.88
C ALA A 26 48.36 48.74 -97.23
N GLU A 27 47.19 49.39 -97.31
CA GLU A 27 46.98 50.83 -97.06
C GLU A 27 45.59 51.24 -96.49
N LYS A 28 45.70 52.26 -95.61
CA LYS A 28 44.78 53.25 -95.00
C LYS A 28 43.32 53.38 -95.46
N GLU A 29 42.42 53.48 -94.46
CA GLU A 29 41.76 54.74 -94.07
C GLU A 29 41.40 54.70 -92.57
N GLU A 30 41.52 55.84 -91.89
CA GLU A 30 41.46 56.05 -90.43
C GLU A 30 40.12 56.74 -90.02
N PRO A 31 39.79 56.95 -88.73
CA PRO A 31 38.62 56.38 -88.03
C PRO A 31 37.50 57.40 -87.70
N PRO A 32 36.50 57.06 -86.85
CA PRO A 32 36.64 57.52 -85.47
C PRO A 32 36.11 56.61 -84.33
N LYS A 33 36.78 56.84 -83.20
CA LYS A 33 36.56 56.50 -81.77
C LYS A 33 35.11 56.33 -81.27
N GLN A 34 34.93 55.39 -80.32
CA GLN A 34 34.26 55.55 -79.01
C GLN A 34 34.47 54.25 -78.20
N GLU A 35 35.36 54.27 -77.20
CA GLU A 35 35.10 54.46 -75.76
C GLU A 35 34.62 53.20 -75.00
N ALA A 36 35.32 52.97 -73.90
CA ALA A 36 35.23 51.85 -73.00
C ALA A 36 33.91 51.78 -72.21
N LYS A 37 33.53 50.57 -71.79
CA LYS A 37 33.19 50.24 -70.39
C LYS A 37 32.93 48.74 -70.22
N SER A 38 33.58 48.16 -69.20
CA SER A 38 33.18 46.96 -68.45
C SER A 38 31.75 47.15 -67.88
N PRO A 39 30.95 46.10 -67.54
CA PRO A 39 31.30 45.07 -66.54
C PRO A 39 30.65 43.67 -66.63
N LYS A 40 31.27 42.76 -65.87
CA LYS A 40 30.78 41.64 -65.03
C LYS A 40 29.38 41.05 -65.20
N ASP A 41 29.41 39.71 -65.25
CA ASP A 41 28.61 38.71 -64.53
C ASP A 41 27.09 38.86 -64.47
N SER A 42 26.39 37.94 -65.14
CA SER A 42 25.59 36.89 -64.47
C SER A 42 24.85 36.01 -65.50
N LEU A 43 24.54 34.76 -65.08
CA LEU A 43 23.64 33.76 -65.72
C LEU A 43 24.35 32.95 -66.83
N VAL A 44 24.79 31.70 -66.65
CA VAL A 44 24.07 30.44 -66.32
C VAL A 44 22.72 30.34 -67.02
N ASP A 45 22.59 29.26 -67.79
CA ASP A 45 21.49 28.89 -68.70
C ASP A 45 21.51 29.61 -70.04
N ASP A 46 22.33 29.10 -70.98
CA ASP A 46 22.09 29.14 -72.45
C ASP A 46 23.27 28.56 -73.29
N ALA A 47 23.97 27.54 -72.78
CA ALA A 47 25.16 26.96 -73.45
C ALA A 47 25.03 25.48 -73.83
N LYS A 48 23.82 24.88 -73.73
CA LYS A 48 23.53 23.53 -74.27
C LYS A 48 22.72 23.54 -75.56
N GLU A 49 22.20 24.69 -76.00
CA GLU A 49 21.43 24.83 -77.24
C GLU A 49 22.19 25.55 -78.37
N LYS A 50 23.46 25.93 -78.15
CA LYS A 50 24.32 26.59 -79.15
C LYS A 50 25.51 25.76 -79.65
N THR A 51 25.67 24.54 -79.16
CA THR A 51 26.67 23.57 -79.67
C THR A 51 26.08 22.57 -80.67
N GLU A 52 24.75 22.41 -80.74
CA GLU A 52 24.09 21.61 -81.80
C GLU A 52 23.70 22.43 -83.05
N ALA A 53 23.73 23.76 -82.96
CA ALA A 53 23.47 24.67 -84.08
C ALA A 53 24.74 25.08 -84.88
N ALA A 54 25.94 24.77 -84.37
CA ALA A 54 27.21 25.08 -85.06
C ALA A 54 27.74 23.93 -85.93
N ILE A 55 27.07 22.76 -85.95
CA ILE A 55 27.42 21.60 -86.79
C ILE A 55 26.64 21.61 -88.13
N LYS A 56 25.76 22.60 -88.36
CA LYS A 56 24.95 22.71 -89.59
C LYS A 56 25.14 23.99 -90.40
N GLN A 57 26.23 24.73 -90.18
CA GLN A 57 26.64 25.84 -91.04
C GLN A 57 28.16 25.85 -91.25
N VAL A 58 28.69 24.78 -91.87
CA VAL A 58 30.00 24.77 -92.56
C VAL A 58 29.87 24.06 -93.92
N ALA A 59 28.73 24.27 -94.57
CA ALA A 59 28.52 23.95 -95.97
C ALA A 59 27.91 25.20 -96.59
N ASP A 60 28.76 26.22 -96.77
CA ASP A 60 28.75 27.12 -97.93
C ASP A 60 29.86 28.19 -97.75
N ASP A 61 30.56 28.44 -98.84
CA ASP A 61 31.56 29.49 -99.09
C ASP A 61 33.00 29.36 -98.54
N LEU A 62 33.78 28.53 -99.24
CA LEU A 62 35.24 28.54 -99.28
C LEU A 62 35.77 29.52 -100.34
N THR A 63 36.28 30.67 -99.90
CA THR A 63 37.19 31.56 -100.68
C THR A 63 38.35 32.05 -99.79
N PRO A 64 39.49 32.50 -100.36
CA PRO A 64 40.84 32.39 -99.76
C PRO A 64 41.22 33.50 -98.77
N LYS A 65 40.30 33.89 -97.89
CA LYS A 65 40.59 34.72 -96.72
C LYS A 65 40.60 33.90 -95.41
N ASN A 66 40.27 32.61 -95.49
CA ASN A 66 40.01 31.75 -94.33
C ASN A 66 41.18 30.87 -93.86
N LEU A 67 42.32 30.82 -94.58
CA LEU A 67 43.50 30.05 -94.12
C LEU A 67 44.06 30.63 -92.81
N ALA A 68 44.18 31.96 -92.72
CA ALA A 68 44.60 32.64 -91.50
C ALA A 68 43.63 32.41 -90.33
N ASN A 69 42.32 32.35 -90.62
CA ASN A 69 41.30 32.05 -89.60
C ASN A 69 41.39 30.61 -89.10
N LEU A 70 41.61 29.64 -90.00
CA LEU A 70 41.82 28.24 -89.65
C LEU A 70 43.14 28.03 -88.87
N GLU A 71 44.23 28.68 -89.29
CA GLU A 71 45.51 28.66 -88.56
C GLU A 71 45.37 29.27 -87.16
N ASN A 72 44.62 30.36 -87.02
CA ASN A 72 44.30 30.94 -85.71
C ASN A 72 43.45 30.00 -84.84
N LEU A 73 42.44 29.34 -85.41
CA LEU A 73 41.61 28.36 -84.70
C LEU A 73 42.40 27.14 -84.23
N ILE A 74 43.41 26.72 -84.99
CA ILE A 74 44.32 25.62 -84.61
C ILE A 74 45.27 26.05 -83.52
N ASN A 75 45.86 27.25 -83.61
CA ASN A 75 46.69 27.79 -82.54
C ASN A 75 45.90 27.96 -81.23
N VAL A 76 44.63 28.37 -81.30
CA VAL A 76 43.73 28.46 -80.14
C VAL A 76 43.42 27.06 -79.59
N ALA A 77 43.11 26.08 -80.45
CA ALA A 77 42.84 24.70 -80.02
C ALA A 77 44.07 24.01 -79.41
N ALA A 78 45.25 24.21 -80.00
CA ALA A 78 46.51 23.70 -79.52
C ALA A 78 46.91 24.34 -78.18
N ALA A 79 46.77 25.67 -78.06
CA ALA A 79 46.99 26.36 -76.79
C ALA A 79 46.00 25.89 -75.70
N ALA A 80 44.74 25.59 -76.06
CA ALA A 80 43.76 25.03 -75.14
C ALA A 80 44.15 23.60 -74.70
N ALA A 81 44.60 22.74 -75.63
CA ALA A 81 45.05 21.39 -75.33
C ALA A 81 46.30 21.37 -74.43
N ILE A 82 47.30 22.20 -74.73
CA ILE A 82 48.52 22.31 -73.92
C ILE A 82 48.18 22.82 -72.52
N ARG A 83 47.35 23.87 -72.39
CA ARG A 83 46.91 24.39 -71.08
C ARG A 83 46.17 23.33 -70.27
N ALA A 84 45.28 22.56 -70.91
CA ALA A 84 44.53 21.50 -70.24
C ALA A 84 45.47 20.37 -69.76
N TYR A 85 46.47 19.98 -70.56
CA TYR A 85 47.50 19.03 -70.12
C TYR A 85 48.35 19.56 -68.97
N THR A 86 48.75 20.83 -68.99
CA THR A 86 49.51 21.44 -67.88
C THR A 86 48.68 21.45 -66.59
N GLN A 87 47.41 21.83 -66.66
CA GLN A 87 46.49 21.81 -65.52
C GLN A 87 46.29 20.39 -64.97
N ALA A 88 46.14 19.39 -65.84
CA ALA A 88 46.02 17.99 -65.45
C ALA A 88 47.29 17.47 -64.76
N VAL A 89 48.48 17.91 -65.19
CA VAL A 89 49.75 17.55 -64.54
C VAL A 89 49.89 18.21 -63.16
N CYS A 90 49.50 19.48 -63.01
CA CYS A 90 49.54 20.18 -61.72
C CYS A 90 48.65 19.50 -60.68
N ILE A 91 47.37 19.24 -61.01
CA ILE A 91 46.45 18.60 -60.07
C ILE A 91 46.85 17.15 -59.74
N LEU A 92 47.49 16.44 -60.68
CA LEU A 92 48.02 15.09 -60.44
C LEU A 92 49.13 15.10 -59.40
N ARG A 93 50.06 16.07 -59.47
CA ARG A 93 51.14 16.21 -58.50
C ARG A 93 50.64 16.66 -57.14
N GLU A 94 49.77 17.67 -57.09
CA GLU A 94 49.19 18.17 -55.83
C GLU A 94 48.40 17.08 -55.10
N HIS A 95 47.59 16.30 -55.83
CA HIS A 95 46.85 15.18 -55.24
C HIS A 95 47.79 14.08 -54.72
N ALA A 96 48.90 13.82 -55.41
CA ALA A 96 49.90 12.86 -54.95
C ALA A 96 50.62 13.36 -53.68
N GLU A 97 51.02 14.63 -53.64
CA GLU A 97 51.64 15.27 -52.47
C GLU A 97 50.70 15.30 -51.25
N ASP A 98 49.42 15.60 -51.45
CA ASP A 98 48.41 15.56 -50.37
C ASP A 98 48.23 14.13 -49.81
N ILE A 99 48.35 13.10 -50.65
CA ILE A 99 48.33 11.70 -50.19
C ILE A 99 49.61 11.35 -49.45
N TYR A 100 50.78 11.80 -49.93
CA TYR A 100 52.06 11.53 -49.26
C TYR A 100 52.13 12.18 -47.88
N THR A 101 51.72 13.45 -47.77
CA THR A 101 51.71 14.18 -46.48
C THR A 101 50.78 13.51 -45.47
N LEU A 102 49.60 13.05 -45.90
CA LEU A 102 48.68 12.29 -45.05
C LEU A 102 49.29 10.98 -44.52
N VAL A 103 50.16 10.33 -45.29
CA VAL A 103 50.78 9.06 -44.91
C VAL A 103 51.99 9.27 -43.99
N GLU A 104 52.74 10.36 -44.17
CA GLU A 104 53.92 10.65 -43.34
C GLU A 104 53.58 11.34 -42.02
N GLU A 105 52.47 12.08 -41.95
CA GLU A 105 52.05 12.74 -40.72
C GLU A 105 51.50 11.74 -39.68
N SER A 106 51.98 11.87 -38.44
CA SER A 106 51.46 11.11 -37.30
C SER A 106 49.96 11.35 -37.13
N VAL A 107 49.17 10.29 -36.92
CA VAL A 107 47.69 10.30 -36.81
C VAL A 107 47.16 11.37 -35.86
N ASP A 108 47.93 11.74 -34.83
CA ASP A 108 47.58 12.78 -33.84
C ASP A 108 47.62 14.23 -34.37
N LYS A 109 48.23 14.47 -35.55
CA LYS A 109 48.40 15.80 -36.17
C LYS A 109 47.54 16.03 -37.41
N VAL A 110 46.84 14.99 -37.87
CA VAL A 110 46.07 15.03 -39.12
C VAL A 110 44.72 15.70 -38.87
N ASP A 111 44.48 16.84 -39.55
CA ASP A 111 43.20 17.52 -39.50
C ASP A 111 42.09 16.68 -40.15
N PRO A 112 40.92 16.51 -39.50
CA PRO A 112 39.82 15.68 -40.02
C PRO A 112 39.22 16.20 -41.34
N LYS A 113 39.53 17.44 -41.73
CA LYS A 113 39.12 18.07 -42.99
C LYS A 113 39.97 17.68 -44.20
N ILE A 114 41.13 17.05 -44.00
CA ILE A 114 42.03 16.63 -45.08
C ILE A 114 41.37 15.53 -45.95
N TRP A 115 40.58 14.64 -45.35
CA TRP A 115 39.88 13.57 -46.05
C TRP A 115 38.85 14.02 -47.10
N PRO A 116 37.87 14.88 -46.77
CA PRO A 116 36.95 15.41 -47.77
C PRO A 116 37.68 16.27 -48.82
N HIS A 117 38.76 16.95 -48.43
CA HIS A 117 39.60 17.74 -49.34
C HIS A 117 40.31 16.88 -50.40
N ILE A 118 40.98 15.79 -50.00
CA ILE A 118 41.61 14.85 -50.94
C ILE A 118 40.55 14.21 -51.85
N LYS A 119 39.38 13.88 -51.32
CA LYS A 119 38.28 13.33 -52.12
C LYS A 119 37.80 14.33 -53.18
N GLN A 120 37.59 15.59 -52.82
CA GLN A 120 37.22 16.66 -53.76
C GLN A 120 38.30 16.86 -54.83
N LYS A 121 39.57 16.95 -54.43
CA LYS A 121 40.70 17.03 -55.37
C LYS A 121 40.79 15.82 -56.31
N GLY A 122 40.47 14.62 -55.83
CA GLY A 122 40.42 13.41 -56.64
C GLY A 122 39.34 13.48 -57.73
N GLU A 123 38.15 14.00 -57.39
CA GLU A 123 37.06 14.23 -58.35
C GLU A 123 37.41 15.33 -59.37
N GLU A 124 38.05 16.43 -58.92
CA GLU A 124 38.53 17.51 -59.79
C GLU A 124 39.62 17.03 -60.75
N ARG A 125 40.55 16.22 -60.27
CA ARG A 125 41.58 15.56 -61.08
C ARG A 125 40.97 14.73 -62.20
N GLU A 126 39.98 13.89 -61.91
CA GLU A 126 39.34 13.07 -62.94
C GLU A 126 38.64 13.91 -64.02
N ARG A 127 38.06 15.06 -63.65
CA ARG A 127 37.46 16.00 -64.60
C ARG A 127 38.53 16.63 -65.49
N LEU A 128 39.60 17.18 -64.91
CA LEU A 128 40.69 17.83 -65.65
C LEU A 128 41.42 16.87 -66.60
N ILE A 129 41.58 15.60 -66.22
CA ILE A 129 42.14 14.56 -67.10
C ILE A 129 41.23 14.32 -68.32
N LYS A 130 39.91 14.21 -68.10
CA LYS A 130 38.94 14.04 -69.19
C LYS A 130 38.94 15.26 -70.12
N ASP A 131 38.98 16.46 -69.57
CA ASP A 131 39.02 17.71 -70.33
C ASP A 131 40.31 17.82 -71.15
N ALA A 132 41.46 17.43 -70.59
CA ALA A 132 42.74 17.39 -71.31
C ALA A 132 42.72 16.40 -72.49
N GLU A 133 42.19 15.19 -72.28
CA GLU A 133 42.06 14.19 -73.34
C GLU A 133 41.06 14.60 -74.43
N GLN A 134 39.98 15.31 -74.09
CA GLN A 134 39.00 15.84 -75.05
C GLN A 134 39.59 16.99 -75.87
N ASN A 135 40.19 17.99 -75.23
CA ASN A 135 40.82 19.13 -75.91
C ASN A 135 41.95 18.68 -76.85
N ALA A 136 42.71 17.65 -76.46
CA ALA A 136 43.73 17.06 -77.33
C ALA A 136 43.13 16.40 -78.58
N LYS A 137 42.03 15.65 -78.42
CA LYS A 137 41.32 15.04 -79.56
C LYS A 137 40.76 16.10 -80.50
N GLU A 138 40.22 17.19 -79.97
CA GLU A 138 39.74 18.32 -80.77
C GLU A 138 40.86 19.07 -81.49
N ALA A 139 42.01 19.28 -80.85
CA ALA A 139 43.16 19.91 -81.47
C ALA A 139 43.71 19.04 -82.62
N VAL A 140 43.85 17.73 -82.41
CA VAL A 140 44.33 16.78 -83.43
C VAL A 140 43.34 16.66 -84.59
N SER A 141 42.03 16.66 -84.34
CA SER A 141 41.03 16.61 -85.42
C SER A 141 41.05 17.87 -86.29
N ARG A 142 41.16 19.06 -85.69
CA ARG A 142 41.29 20.34 -86.41
C ARG A 142 42.58 20.41 -87.22
N VAL A 143 43.68 19.88 -86.67
CA VAL A 143 44.96 19.76 -87.38
C VAL A 143 44.84 18.84 -88.60
N ASN A 144 44.17 17.68 -88.46
CA ASN A 144 43.96 16.76 -89.58
C ASN A 144 43.10 17.39 -90.68
N VAL A 145 42.05 18.12 -90.32
CA VAL A 145 41.21 18.86 -91.28
C VAL A 145 42.05 19.87 -92.08
N LEU A 146 42.94 20.63 -91.43
CA LEU A 146 43.83 21.56 -92.15
C LEU A 146 44.87 20.82 -93.01
N LYS A 147 45.36 19.66 -92.55
CA LYS A 147 46.29 18.82 -93.33
C LYS A 147 45.65 18.29 -94.61
N ASP A 148 44.36 17.98 -94.57
CA ASP A 148 43.58 17.56 -95.74
C ASP A 148 43.38 18.75 -96.70
N TYR A 149 43.01 19.93 -96.17
CA TYR A 149 42.92 21.16 -96.98
C TYR A 149 44.25 21.55 -97.62
N LEU A 150 45.39 21.44 -96.93
CA LEU A 150 46.72 21.77 -97.48
C LEU A 150 47.17 20.84 -98.63
N GLN A 151 46.50 19.69 -98.82
CA GLN A 151 46.73 18.78 -99.95
C GLN A 151 45.91 19.14 -101.20
N ASP A 152 44.92 20.03 -101.09
CA ASP A 152 44.08 20.43 -102.21
C ASP A 152 44.83 21.37 -103.18
N PRO A 153 44.91 21.05 -104.48
CA PRO A 153 45.66 21.82 -105.48
C PRO A 153 45.02 23.16 -105.86
N LYS A 154 43.81 23.47 -105.36
CA LYS A 154 43.04 24.68 -105.70
C LYS A 154 43.23 25.85 -104.72
N LEU A 155 44.11 25.71 -103.73
CA LEU A 155 44.30 26.74 -102.71
C LEU A 155 45.01 27.99 -103.26
N PRO A 156 44.45 29.20 -103.06
CA PRO A 156 45.11 30.46 -103.42
C PRO A 156 46.21 30.79 -102.41
N GLY A 157 47.44 30.51 -102.79
CA GLY A 157 48.64 30.74 -101.99
C GLY A 157 49.80 29.95 -102.59
N GLY A 158 50.87 30.65 -103.00
CA GLY A 158 52.05 30.01 -103.60
C GLY A 158 52.68 28.91 -102.73
N GLU A 159 53.57 28.10 -103.29
CA GLU A 159 54.23 26.98 -102.60
C GLU A 159 54.88 27.39 -101.26
N GLU A 160 55.40 28.62 -101.16
CA GLU A 160 56.01 29.14 -99.92
C GLU A 160 55.04 29.27 -98.74
N VAL A 161 53.78 29.66 -98.98
CA VAL A 161 52.77 29.82 -97.92
C VAL A 161 52.32 28.44 -97.43
N ARG A 162 52.18 27.47 -98.34
CA ARG A 162 51.85 26.07 -98.01
C ARG A 162 52.95 25.40 -97.19
N GLU A 163 54.22 25.58 -97.56
CA GLU A 163 55.35 25.06 -96.80
C GLU A 163 55.47 25.69 -95.40
N ARG A 164 55.17 26.99 -95.26
CA ARG A 164 55.17 27.66 -93.96
C ARG A 164 54.05 27.16 -93.05
N ALA A 165 52.84 26.98 -93.60
CA ALA A 165 51.69 26.43 -92.87
C ALA A 165 51.95 24.99 -92.40
N LYS A 166 52.55 24.13 -93.25
CA LYS A 166 52.97 22.78 -92.89
C LYS A 166 53.99 22.76 -91.75
N ARG A 167 55.05 23.57 -91.83
CA ARG A 167 56.05 23.66 -90.75
C ARG A 167 55.45 24.15 -89.43
N ASN A 168 54.47 25.05 -89.48
CA ASN A 168 53.77 25.50 -88.27
C ASN A 168 52.86 24.41 -87.70
N LEU A 169 52.18 23.66 -88.55
CA LEU A 169 51.34 22.52 -88.17
C LEU A 169 52.16 21.39 -87.54
N ASP A 170 53.32 21.07 -88.10
CA ASP A 170 54.24 20.07 -87.56
C ASP A 170 54.80 20.49 -86.19
N LYS A 171 55.08 21.78 -85.98
CA LYS A 171 55.46 22.32 -84.67
C LYS A 171 54.33 22.20 -83.66
N VAL A 172 53.11 22.58 -84.02
CA VAL A 172 51.94 22.49 -83.15
C VAL A 172 51.65 21.04 -82.75
N LEU A 173 51.81 20.08 -83.66
CA LEU A 173 51.71 18.66 -83.35
C LEU A 173 52.81 18.20 -82.39
N ALA A 174 54.06 18.62 -82.63
CA ALA A 174 55.17 18.29 -81.76
C ALA A 174 54.96 18.82 -80.33
N ASP A 175 54.46 20.06 -80.19
CA ASP A 175 54.18 20.69 -78.89
C ASP A 175 53.05 19.96 -78.13
N ILE A 176 51.99 19.52 -78.84
CA ILE A 176 50.90 18.74 -78.25
C ILE A 176 51.42 17.34 -77.83
N ASP A 177 52.22 16.69 -78.66
CA ASP A 177 52.79 15.36 -78.36
C ASP A 177 53.79 15.43 -77.19
N GLU A 178 54.56 16.51 -77.07
CA GLU A 178 55.45 16.74 -75.92
C GLU A 178 54.65 16.93 -74.63
N ALA A 179 53.61 17.78 -74.65
CA ALA A 179 52.72 17.97 -73.51
C ALA A 179 52.03 16.66 -73.08
N LYS A 180 51.62 15.84 -74.05
CA LYS A 180 51.03 14.52 -73.80
C LYS A 180 52.03 13.54 -73.17
N LYS A 181 53.27 13.49 -73.64
CA LYS A 181 54.33 12.64 -73.05
C LYS A 181 54.63 13.03 -71.60
N ILE A 182 54.68 14.33 -71.30
CA ILE A 182 54.88 14.83 -69.92
C ILE A 182 53.73 14.36 -69.03
N PHE A 183 52.49 14.47 -69.50
CA PHE A 183 51.31 13.99 -68.79
C PHE A 183 51.35 12.47 -68.53
N GLU A 184 51.65 11.66 -69.54
CA GLU A 184 51.72 10.20 -69.41
C GLU A 184 52.81 9.77 -68.42
N ASN A 185 53.98 10.43 -68.45
CA ASN A 185 55.07 10.17 -67.50
C ASN A 185 54.68 10.50 -66.05
N GLU A 186 54.03 11.63 -65.81
CA GLU A 186 53.58 12.01 -64.46
C GLU A 186 52.43 11.11 -63.98
N ARG A 187 51.49 10.75 -64.86
CA ARG A 187 50.43 9.78 -64.58
C ARG A 187 51.00 8.41 -64.18
N ALA A 188 52.07 7.96 -64.83
CA ALA A 188 52.75 6.71 -64.48
C ALA A 188 53.42 6.76 -63.10
N LYS A 189 54.04 7.90 -62.73
CA LYS A 189 54.63 8.09 -61.39
C LYS A 189 53.55 8.05 -60.28
N VAL A 190 52.42 8.71 -60.52
CA VAL A 190 51.31 8.82 -59.56
C VAL A 190 50.51 7.51 -59.45
N ALA A 191 50.55 6.60 -60.43
CA ALA A 191 49.80 5.35 -60.44
C ALA A 191 50.04 4.45 -59.21
N VAL A 192 51.22 4.53 -58.59
CA VAL A 192 51.51 3.82 -57.34
C VAL A 192 50.69 4.41 -56.19
N THR A 193 50.68 5.73 -56.04
CA THR A 193 49.89 6.43 -55.02
C THR A 193 48.39 6.15 -55.15
N ASP A 194 47.87 6.04 -56.38
CA ASP A 194 46.47 5.68 -56.63
C ASP A 194 46.12 4.28 -56.13
N LYS A 195 47.00 3.30 -56.37
CA LYS A 195 46.80 1.92 -55.87
C LYS A 195 46.82 1.88 -54.35
N TYR A 196 47.69 2.65 -53.71
CA TYR A 196 47.72 2.76 -52.25
C TYR A 196 46.44 3.42 -51.73
N TRP A 197 46.02 4.53 -52.34
CA TRP A 197 44.80 5.25 -51.96
C TRP A 197 43.55 4.38 -52.07
N SER A 198 43.41 3.58 -53.14
CA SER A 198 42.30 2.63 -53.30
C SER A 198 42.24 1.62 -52.16
N LYS A 199 43.39 1.06 -51.75
CA LYS A 199 43.46 0.11 -50.64
C LYS A 199 43.11 0.75 -49.30
N VAL A 200 43.54 1.99 -49.06
CA VAL A 200 43.20 2.75 -47.85
C VAL A 200 41.68 2.97 -47.77
N GLN A 201 41.04 3.31 -48.90
CA GLN A 201 39.59 3.46 -48.96
C GLN A 201 38.84 2.14 -48.73
N GLU A 202 39.31 1.04 -49.31
CA GLU A 202 38.72 -0.29 -49.12
C GLU A 202 38.82 -0.76 -47.66
N ALA A 203 40.00 -0.62 -47.05
CA ALA A 203 40.22 -0.96 -45.65
C ALA A 203 39.27 -0.16 -44.75
N ARG A 204 39.15 1.16 -44.97
CA ARG A 204 38.26 2.04 -44.19
C ARG A 204 36.78 1.65 -44.33
N LYS A 205 36.34 1.26 -45.53
CA LYS A 205 34.96 0.76 -45.74
C LYS A 205 34.72 -0.54 -44.97
N HIS A 206 35.64 -1.49 -45.07
CA HIS A 206 35.57 -2.76 -44.34
C HIS A 206 35.48 -2.55 -42.82
N PHE A 207 36.28 -1.62 -42.28
CA PHE A 207 36.21 -1.27 -40.86
C PHE A 207 34.90 -0.61 -40.46
N ALA A 208 34.37 0.29 -41.28
CA ALA A 208 33.10 0.94 -41.00
C ALA A 208 31.97 -0.09 -40.93
N GLU A 209 31.95 -1.04 -41.86
CA GLU A 209 30.99 -2.15 -41.89
C GLU A 209 31.13 -3.06 -40.66
N GLU A 210 32.34 -3.44 -40.26
CA GLU A 210 32.55 -4.26 -39.05
C GLU A 210 32.10 -3.56 -37.77
N LEU A 211 32.36 -2.26 -37.64
CA LEU A 211 31.90 -1.47 -36.49
C LEU A 211 30.37 -1.35 -36.45
N GLU A 212 29.72 -1.20 -37.61
CA GLU A 212 28.26 -1.17 -37.71
C GLU A 212 27.64 -2.53 -37.35
N ILE A 213 28.28 -3.63 -37.73
CA ILE A 213 27.84 -5.00 -37.38
C ILE A 213 28.00 -5.27 -35.88
N LEU A 214 29.12 -4.85 -35.28
CA LEU A 214 29.41 -5.11 -33.87
C LEU A 214 28.64 -4.17 -32.92
N PHE A 215 28.35 -2.94 -33.37
CA PHE A 215 27.71 -1.90 -32.57
C PHE A 215 26.55 -1.20 -33.32
N PRO A 216 25.45 -1.90 -33.64
CA PRO A 216 24.33 -1.34 -34.43
C PRO A 216 23.60 -0.16 -33.77
N ASN A 217 23.79 0.04 -32.46
CA ASN A 217 23.15 1.12 -31.70
C ASN A 217 24.07 2.32 -31.43
N VAL A 218 25.35 2.26 -31.82
CA VAL A 218 26.33 3.31 -31.53
C VAL A 218 26.51 4.19 -32.77
N ARG A 219 26.14 5.47 -32.65
CA ARG A 219 26.36 6.46 -33.72
C ARG A 219 27.83 6.87 -33.74
N LEU A 220 28.58 6.34 -34.70
CA LEU A 220 30.01 6.65 -34.97
C LEU A 220 30.32 8.15 -35.18
N SER A 221 29.30 9.01 -35.30
CA SER A 221 29.43 10.45 -35.50
C SER A 221 29.48 11.26 -34.20
N GLU A 222 29.20 10.66 -33.04
CA GLU A 222 29.15 11.37 -31.76
C GLU A 222 30.52 11.34 -31.06
N ARG A 223 31.08 12.52 -30.77
CA ARG A 223 32.41 12.69 -30.15
C ARG A 223 32.52 12.06 -28.74
N ASN A 224 31.38 11.84 -28.07
CA ASN A 224 31.29 11.25 -26.74
C ASN A 224 30.46 9.96 -26.80
N MET A 225 31.07 8.85 -27.21
CA MET A 225 30.42 7.54 -27.21
C MET A 225 30.17 7.10 -25.76
N LYS A 226 28.90 7.06 -25.33
CA LYS A 226 28.49 6.45 -24.06
C LYS A 226 28.20 4.97 -24.30
N LEU A 227 29.25 4.16 -24.25
CA LEU A 227 29.15 2.70 -24.32
C LEU A 227 28.77 2.15 -22.93
N ALA A 228 27.93 1.12 -22.86
CA ALA A 228 27.69 0.41 -21.61
C ALA A 228 28.96 -0.34 -21.16
N GLU A 229 29.13 -0.61 -19.86
CA GLU A 229 30.35 -1.22 -19.29
C GLU A 229 30.80 -2.50 -20.03
N GLY A 230 29.85 -3.35 -20.45
CA GLY A 230 30.15 -4.57 -21.23
C GLY A 230 30.42 -4.35 -22.73
N GLU A 231 30.01 -3.22 -23.29
CA GLU A 231 30.30 -2.84 -24.69
C GLU A 231 31.68 -2.18 -24.81
N ILE A 232 32.14 -1.51 -23.75
CA ILE A 232 33.50 -0.96 -23.64
C ILE A 232 34.54 -2.08 -23.68
N ASP A 233 34.34 -3.15 -22.92
CA ASP A 233 35.28 -4.29 -22.90
C ASP A 233 35.34 -4.99 -24.26
N LEU A 234 34.20 -5.16 -24.94
CA LEU A 234 34.15 -5.72 -26.29
C LEU A 234 34.85 -4.82 -27.31
N PHE A 235 34.68 -3.50 -27.19
CA PHE A 235 35.35 -2.52 -28.04
C PHE A 235 36.86 -2.50 -27.81
N ILE A 236 37.32 -2.52 -26.55
CA ILE A 236 38.75 -2.57 -26.20
C ILE A 236 39.37 -3.87 -26.71
N LEU A 237 38.70 -5.01 -26.53
CA LEU A 237 39.17 -6.30 -27.03
C LEU A 237 39.28 -6.31 -28.56
N TYR A 238 38.26 -5.80 -29.25
CA TYR A 238 38.26 -5.67 -30.71
C TYR A 238 39.36 -4.73 -31.22
N ALA A 239 39.50 -3.54 -30.62
CA ALA A 239 40.54 -2.58 -30.97
C ALA A 239 41.94 -3.15 -30.74
N PHE A 240 42.15 -3.83 -29.61
CA PHE A 240 43.42 -4.50 -29.30
C PHE A 240 43.71 -5.64 -30.29
N GLN A 241 42.71 -6.45 -30.64
CA GLN A 241 42.86 -7.53 -31.61
C GLN A 241 43.18 -7.00 -33.01
N ASN A 242 42.59 -5.88 -33.41
CA ASN A 242 42.90 -5.21 -34.66
C ASN A 242 44.30 -4.62 -34.67
N ILE A 243 44.71 -3.92 -33.60
CA ILE A 243 46.10 -3.41 -33.48
C ILE A 243 47.09 -4.56 -33.60
N LEU A 244 46.85 -5.68 -32.91
CA LEU A 244 47.70 -6.86 -33.03
C LEU A 244 47.69 -7.47 -34.43
N TYR A 245 46.53 -7.51 -35.10
CA TYR A 245 46.41 -7.97 -36.48
C TYR A 245 47.26 -7.12 -37.42
N TYR A 246 47.12 -5.80 -37.38
CA TYR A 246 47.87 -4.89 -38.24
C TYR A 246 49.35 -4.84 -37.88
N GLN A 247 49.73 -4.92 -36.61
CA GLN A 247 51.13 -4.99 -36.19
C GLN A 247 51.79 -6.31 -36.65
N LYS A 248 51.02 -7.40 -36.67
CA LYS A 248 51.45 -8.68 -37.23
C LYS A 248 51.50 -8.64 -38.76
N GLU A 249 50.59 -7.94 -39.42
CA GLU A 249 50.66 -7.74 -40.87
C GLU A 249 51.79 -6.82 -41.28
N LEU A 250 52.07 -5.74 -40.53
CA LEU A 250 53.17 -4.83 -40.80
C LEU A 250 54.50 -5.55 -40.65
N SER A 251 54.71 -6.27 -39.54
CA SER A 251 55.94 -7.07 -39.34
C SER A 251 56.09 -8.19 -40.37
N LYS A 252 54.99 -8.81 -40.82
CA LYS A 252 55.03 -9.73 -41.95
C LYS A 252 55.34 -9.02 -43.26
N LEU A 253 54.76 -7.87 -43.54
CA LEU A 253 55.06 -7.11 -44.75
C LEU A 253 56.49 -6.63 -44.75
N ASP A 254 57.04 -6.16 -43.62
CA ASP A 254 58.43 -5.73 -43.50
C ASP A 254 59.38 -6.92 -43.65
N THR A 255 59.10 -8.06 -43.02
CA THR A 255 59.95 -9.25 -43.16
C THR A 255 59.84 -9.90 -44.53
N VAL A 256 58.63 -10.05 -45.07
CA VAL A 256 58.39 -10.62 -46.41
C VAL A 256 58.80 -9.66 -47.50
N SER A 257 58.66 -8.34 -47.34
CA SER A 257 59.19 -7.37 -48.31
C SER A 257 60.71 -7.28 -48.23
N ALA A 258 61.33 -7.33 -47.05
CA ALA A 258 62.79 -7.42 -46.92
C ALA A 258 63.33 -8.71 -47.53
N LEU A 259 62.67 -9.86 -47.28
CA LEU A 259 63.00 -11.14 -47.89
C LEU A 259 62.78 -11.12 -49.40
N ARG A 260 61.64 -10.61 -49.90
CA ARG A 260 61.38 -10.46 -51.34
C ARG A 260 62.29 -9.46 -52.02
N LEU A 261 62.72 -8.39 -51.33
CA LEU A 261 63.63 -7.40 -51.89
C LEU A 261 65.07 -7.96 -51.92
N GLN A 262 65.44 -8.78 -50.95
CA GLN A 262 66.67 -9.60 -50.99
C GLN A 262 66.60 -10.69 -52.06
N GLN A 263 65.50 -11.45 -52.15
CA GLN A 263 65.28 -12.50 -53.14
C GLN A 263 65.18 -11.93 -54.55
N ALA A 264 64.44 -10.84 -54.78
CA ALA A 264 64.40 -10.15 -56.07
C ALA A 264 65.76 -9.55 -56.45
N LEU A 265 66.57 -9.08 -55.48
CA LEU A 265 67.97 -8.68 -55.72
C LEU A 265 68.86 -9.88 -56.10
N GLU A 266 68.55 -11.08 -55.60
CA GLU A 266 69.22 -12.34 -55.93
C GLU A 266 68.72 -12.97 -57.25
N GLU A 267 67.45 -12.79 -57.60
CA GLU A 267 66.78 -13.25 -58.83
C GLU A 267 67.09 -12.34 -60.02
N VAL A 268 67.22 -11.02 -59.83
CA VAL A 268 67.74 -10.11 -60.88
C VAL A 268 69.20 -10.45 -61.23
N LYS A 269 69.94 -11.06 -60.30
CA LYS A 269 71.28 -11.61 -60.54
C LYS A 269 71.27 -12.99 -61.20
N LYS A 270 70.15 -13.71 -61.18
CA LYS A 270 70.03 -15.10 -61.62
C LYS A 270 68.72 -15.28 -62.36
N GLN A 271 68.68 -14.94 -63.65
CA GLN A 271 67.46 -15.17 -64.41
C GLN A 271 67.15 -16.67 -64.59
N ALA A 272 65.85 -16.94 -64.46
CA ALA A 272 65.02 -18.06 -64.93
C ALA A 272 65.18 -19.40 -64.22
N ASP A 273 64.16 -19.82 -63.43
CA ASP A 273 63.74 -21.23 -63.23
C ASP A 273 62.54 -21.42 -62.24
N PRO A 274 61.96 -22.64 -62.09
CA PRO A 274 60.55 -22.92 -61.74
C PRO A 274 60.10 -22.65 -60.29
N ASP A 275 60.97 -22.14 -59.43
CA ASP A 275 60.65 -21.79 -58.04
C ASP A 275 59.54 -20.72 -57.96
N LEU A 276 59.47 -19.82 -58.96
CA LEU A 276 58.38 -18.84 -59.09
C LEU A 276 56.99 -19.47 -59.20
N THR A 277 56.89 -20.68 -59.77
CA THR A 277 55.61 -21.39 -59.89
C THR A 277 55.19 -22.04 -58.59
N GLU A 278 56.13 -22.61 -57.84
CA GLU A 278 55.88 -23.17 -56.51
C GLU A 278 55.52 -22.07 -55.50
N GLU A 279 56.20 -20.93 -55.55
CA GLU A 279 55.86 -19.75 -54.76
C GLU A 279 54.47 -19.17 -55.09
N CYS A 280 54.06 -19.15 -56.37
CA CYS A 280 52.71 -18.75 -56.74
C CYS A 280 51.64 -19.72 -56.19
N VAL A 281 51.92 -21.02 -56.21
CA VAL A 281 51.04 -22.05 -55.66
C VAL A 281 50.95 -21.94 -54.12
N GLU A 282 52.07 -21.73 -53.44
CA GLU A 282 52.08 -21.48 -51.99
C GLU A 282 51.28 -20.23 -51.62
N GLN A 283 51.39 -19.15 -52.40
CA GLN A 283 50.60 -17.94 -52.19
C GLN A 283 49.09 -18.17 -52.34
N GLU A 284 48.66 -18.95 -53.33
CA GLU A 284 47.25 -19.34 -53.50
C GLU A 284 46.77 -20.20 -52.31
N ILE A 285 47.58 -21.17 -51.87
CA ILE A 285 47.29 -22.01 -50.70
C ILE A 285 47.16 -21.15 -49.43
N GLU A 286 48.05 -20.18 -49.23
CA GLU A 286 47.96 -19.25 -48.10
C GLU A 286 46.70 -18.40 -48.16
N LYS A 287 46.29 -17.91 -49.34
CA LYS A 287 45.02 -17.16 -49.51
C LYS A 287 43.82 -18.03 -49.12
N VAL A 288 43.80 -19.30 -49.55
CA VAL A 288 42.72 -20.24 -49.19
C VAL A 288 42.73 -20.51 -47.68
N LYS A 289 43.89 -20.77 -47.07
CA LYS A 289 44.03 -20.94 -45.61
C LYS A 289 43.54 -19.71 -44.83
N ARG A 290 43.83 -18.50 -45.33
CA ARG A 290 43.35 -17.24 -44.72
C ARG A 290 41.82 -17.15 -44.79
N LYS A 291 41.22 -17.41 -45.96
CA LYS A 291 39.75 -17.42 -46.12
C LYS A 291 39.10 -18.44 -45.18
N TYR A 292 39.62 -19.66 -45.14
CA TYR A 292 39.08 -20.72 -44.28
C TYR A 292 39.26 -20.41 -42.78
N GLY A 293 40.39 -19.84 -42.39
CA GLY A 293 40.62 -19.39 -41.01
C GLY A 293 39.63 -18.31 -40.58
N LEU A 294 39.32 -17.37 -41.48
CA LEU A 294 38.37 -16.28 -41.23
C LEU A 294 36.92 -16.82 -41.15
N GLU A 295 36.54 -17.75 -42.02
CA GLU A 295 35.24 -18.44 -41.94
C GLU A 295 35.10 -19.28 -40.66
N PHE A 296 36.15 -19.98 -40.25
CA PHE A 296 36.14 -20.78 -39.02
C PHE A 296 35.98 -19.90 -37.78
N GLN A 297 36.70 -18.77 -37.71
CA GLN A 297 36.54 -17.79 -36.64
C GLN A 297 35.13 -17.20 -36.61
N LYS A 298 34.55 -16.85 -37.78
CA LYS A 298 33.16 -16.40 -37.88
C LYS A 298 32.18 -17.44 -37.33
N ARG A 299 32.33 -18.71 -37.70
CA ARG A 299 31.48 -19.80 -37.19
C ARG A 299 31.62 -20.00 -35.68
N MET A 300 32.84 -19.91 -35.15
CA MET A 300 33.08 -20.04 -33.71
C MET A 300 32.44 -18.91 -32.91
N LEU A 301 32.52 -17.67 -33.41
CA LEU A 301 31.84 -16.52 -32.81
C LEU A 301 30.32 -16.64 -32.88
N MET A 302 29.77 -17.06 -34.02
CA MET A 302 28.33 -17.28 -34.17
C MET A 302 27.83 -18.36 -33.20
N LEU A 303 28.53 -19.50 -33.11
CA LEU A 303 28.17 -20.58 -32.19
C LEU A 303 28.26 -20.13 -30.73
N ARG A 304 29.29 -19.34 -30.37
CA ARG A 304 29.42 -18.77 -29.02
C ARG A 304 28.27 -17.82 -28.71
N ALA A 305 27.91 -16.93 -29.64
CA ALA A 305 26.79 -16.02 -29.48
C ALA A 305 25.45 -16.75 -29.32
N GLU A 306 25.22 -17.82 -30.09
CA GLU A 306 24.03 -18.67 -29.95
C GLU A 306 23.99 -19.39 -28.60
N CYS A 307 25.12 -19.95 -28.16
CA CYS A 307 25.23 -20.59 -26.84
C CYS A 307 24.97 -19.60 -25.71
N GLU A 308 25.56 -18.40 -25.76
CA GLU A 308 25.33 -17.34 -24.77
C GLU A 308 23.86 -16.88 -24.78
N ARG A 309 23.24 -16.75 -25.96
CA ARG A 309 21.82 -16.42 -26.10
C ARG A 309 20.92 -17.49 -25.49
N ASN A 310 21.19 -18.76 -25.79
CA ASN A 310 20.43 -19.89 -25.25
C ASN A 310 20.60 -20.02 -23.74
N MET A 311 21.83 -19.84 -23.22
CA MET A 311 22.11 -19.83 -21.78
C MET A 311 21.35 -18.71 -21.08
N ARG A 312 21.38 -17.48 -21.61
CA ARG A 312 20.61 -16.35 -21.07
C ARG A 312 19.10 -16.64 -21.07
N LEU A 313 18.59 -17.26 -22.13
CA LEU A 313 17.18 -17.64 -22.22
C LEU A 313 16.81 -18.68 -21.16
N GLN A 314 17.65 -19.70 -20.95
CA GLN A 314 17.44 -20.70 -19.90
C GLN A 314 17.49 -20.10 -18.50
N MET A 315 18.47 -19.24 -18.22
CA MET A 315 18.57 -18.52 -16.94
C MET A 315 17.35 -17.64 -16.67
N LYS A 316 16.83 -16.94 -17.70
CA LYS A 316 15.60 -16.16 -17.60
C LYS A 316 14.40 -17.05 -17.25
N ARG A 317 14.19 -18.13 -17.99
CA ARG A 317 13.10 -19.09 -17.70
C ARG A 317 13.22 -19.71 -16.31
N GLN A 318 14.44 -20.01 -15.87
CA GLN A 318 14.69 -20.53 -14.54
C GLN A 318 14.37 -19.49 -13.45
N ALA A 319 14.77 -18.23 -13.67
CA ALA A 319 14.44 -17.12 -12.76
C ALA A 319 12.94 -16.86 -12.70
N GLU A 320 12.23 -16.90 -13.84
CA GLU A 320 10.77 -16.79 -13.92
C GLU A 320 10.10 -17.95 -13.16
N ALA A 321 10.50 -19.20 -13.41
CA ALA A 321 9.96 -20.36 -12.69
C ALA A 321 10.23 -20.30 -11.17
N HIS A 322 11.41 -19.83 -10.76
CA HIS A 322 11.72 -19.61 -9.33
C HIS A 322 10.89 -18.49 -8.73
N ALA A 323 10.65 -17.40 -9.47
CA ALA A 323 9.79 -16.31 -9.03
C ALA A 323 8.34 -16.77 -8.87
N ASP A 324 7.83 -17.57 -9.81
CA ASP A 324 6.50 -18.17 -9.75
C ASP A 324 6.37 -19.11 -8.55
N HIS A 325 7.37 -19.98 -8.34
CA HIS A 325 7.38 -20.89 -7.18
C HIS A 325 7.41 -20.13 -5.84
N LEU A 326 8.18 -19.04 -5.77
CA LEU A 326 8.21 -18.17 -4.59
C LEU A 326 6.87 -17.48 -4.36
N MET A 327 6.21 -16.98 -5.42
CA MET A 327 4.86 -16.42 -5.31
C MET A 327 3.85 -17.46 -4.82
N GLU A 328 3.86 -18.68 -5.37
CA GLU A 328 2.99 -19.76 -4.92
C GLU A 328 3.23 -20.12 -3.45
N ALA A 329 4.50 -20.22 -3.04
CA ALA A 329 4.87 -20.48 -1.65
C ALA A 329 4.41 -19.36 -0.71
N MET A 330 4.56 -18.09 -1.12
CA MET A 330 4.08 -16.93 -0.37
C MET A 330 2.55 -16.94 -0.25
N GLN A 331 1.82 -17.17 -1.34
CA GLN A 331 0.35 -17.26 -1.31
C GLN A 331 -0.15 -18.41 -0.43
N MET A 332 0.54 -19.55 -0.44
CA MET A 332 0.22 -20.67 0.45
C MET A 332 0.45 -20.29 1.91
N LYS A 333 1.54 -19.58 2.23
CA LYS A 333 1.82 -19.06 3.57
C LYS A 333 0.82 -18.01 4.02
N GLU A 334 0.41 -17.11 3.14
CA GLU A 334 -0.64 -16.12 3.41
C GLU A 334 -1.96 -16.83 3.75
N LYS A 335 -2.40 -17.80 2.94
CA LYS A 335 -3.61 -18.59 3.21
C LYS A 335 -3.51 -19.37 4.52
N GLU A 336 -2.36 -19.95 4.84
CA GLU A 336 -2.12 -20.60 6.14
C GLU A 336 -2.22 -19.62 7.30
N MET A 337 -1.60 -18.44 7.17
CA MET A 337 -1.62 -17.40 8.19
C MET A 337 -3.03 -16.85 8.41
N GLU A 338 -3.76 -16.57 7.33
CA GLU A 338 -5.15 -16.13 7.44
C GLU A 338 -6.04 -17.19 8.09
N ARG A 339 -5.83 -18.49 7.79
CA ARG A 339 -6.57 -19.57 8.45
C ARG A 339 -6.27 -19.62 9.94
N LYS A 340 -5.00 -19.46 10.34
CA LYS A 340 -4.61 -19.40 11.76
C LYS A 340 -5.24 -18.19 12.45
N LEU A 341 -5.12 -17.01 11.84
CA LEU A 341 -5.70 -15.79 12.37
C LEU A 341 -7.23 -15.89 12.50
N ARG A 342 -7.92 -16.42 11.49
CA ARG A 342 -9.37 -16.67 11.56
C ARG A 342 -9.73 -17.61 12.71
N ARG A 343 -9.00 -18.72 12.88
CA ARG A 343 -9.20 -19.64 14.00
C ARG A 343 -8.98 -18.97 15.36
N GLU A 344 -7.88 -18.25 15.53
CA GLU A 344 -7.58 -17.53 16.78
C GLU A 344 -8.62 -16.44 17.08
N MET A 345 -9.10 -15.73 16.05
CA MET A 345 -10.17 -14.74 16.19
C MET A 345 -11.49 -15.41 16.59
N GLU A 346 -11.86 -16.52 15.94
CA GLU A 346 -13.07 -17.28 16.28
C GLU A 346 -12.99 -17.85 17.71
N GLU A 347 -11.84 -18.36 18.12
CA GLU A 347 -11.59 -18.87 19.47
C GLU A 347 -11.73 -17.76 20.52
N ARG A 348 -11.08 -16.61 20.32
CA ARG A 348 -11.23 -15.44 21.22
C ARG A 348 -12.67 -14.93 21.28
N LEU A 349 -13.35 -14.87 20.14
CA LEU A 349 -14.74 -14.43 20.07
C LEU A 349 -15.65 -15.42 20.82
N LEU A 350 -15.38 -16.72 20.71
CA LEU A 350 -16.11 -17.75 21.42
C LEU A 350 -15.84 -17.71 22.94
N GLU A 351 -14.59 -17.46 23.35
CA GLU A 351 -14.24 -17.21 24.75
C GLU A 351 -14.96 -15.98 25.33
N GLU A 352 -14.95 -14.85 24.63
CA GLU A 352 -15.67 -13.64 25.06
C GLU A 352 -17.18 -13.87 25.14
N LYS A 353 -17.76 -14.56 24.16
CA LYS A 353 -19.17 -14.96 24.19
C LYS A 353 -19.50 -15.86 25.38
N ASN A 354 -18.60 -16.79 25.73
CA ASN A 354 -18.81 -17.68 26.87
C ASN A 354 -18.71 -16.92 28.19
N LYS A 355 -17.69 -16.06 28.36
CA LYS A 355 -17.58 -15.17 29.53
C LYS A 355 -18.83 -14.31 29.69
N PHE A 356 -19.31 -13.70 28.61
CA PHE A 356 -20.54 -12.91 28.66
C PHE A 356 -21.77 -13.75 29.04
N LYS A 357 -21.91 -14.97 28.51
CA LYS A 357 -23.00 -15.88 28.91
C LYS A 357 -22.92 -16.27 30.38
N GLU A 358 -21.73 -16.51 30.91
CA GLU A 358 -21.50 -16.82 32.32
C GLU A 358 -21.87 -15.63 33.21
N GLU A 359 -21.45 -14.41 32.85
CA GLU A 359 -21.81 -13.19 33.56
C GLU A 359 -23.32 -12.94 33.56
N VAL A 360 -23.98 -13.13 32.41
CA VAL A 360 -25.44 -13.02 32.28
C VAL A 360 -26.14 -14.10 33.11
N ALA A 361 -25.68 -15.35 33.06
CA ALA A 361 -26.27 -16.43 33.86
C ALA A 361 -26.11 -16.15 35.37
N ALA A 362 -24.95 -15.67 35.80
CA ALA A 362 -24.71 -15.27 37.18
C ALA A 362 -25.61 -14.09 37.59
N MET A 363 -25.78 -13.09 36.72
CA MET A 363 -26.67 -11.95 36.96
C MET A 363 -28.13 -12.39 37.07
N VAL A 364 -28.60 -13.25 36.15
CA VAL A 364 -29.95 -13.81 36.19
C VAL A 364 -30.16 -14.66 37.45
N GLY A 365 -29.15 -15.45 37.85
CA GLY A 365 -29.19 -16.21 39.11
C GLY A 365 -29.32 -15.31 40.33
N ARG A 366 -28.55 -14.22 40.40
CA ARG A 366 -28.64 -13.22 41.48
C ARG A 366 -30.00 -12.53 41.49
N LEU A 367 -30.53 -12.14 40.33
CA LEU A 367 -31.85 -11.50 40.22
C LEU A 367 -32.97 -12.43 40.66
N ARG A 368 -32.96 -13.70 40.23
CA ARG A 368 -33.93 -14.70 40.70
C ARG A 368 -33.83 -14.94 42.20
N GLY A 369 -32.61 -15.06 42.72
CA GLY A 369 -32.39 -15.20 44.17
C GLY A 369 -32.92 -14.00 44.95
N MET A 370 -32.75 -12.79 44.42
CA MET A 370 -33.29 -11.56 45.02
C MET A 370 -34.81 -11.50 44.92
N ASP A 371 -35.40 -11.85 43.78
CA ASP A 371 -36.85 -11.90 43.58
C ASP A 371 -37.50 -12.90 44.53
N ASP A 372 -36.91 -14.10 44.69
CA ASP A 372 -37.41 -15.11 45.60
C ASP A 372 -37.25 -14.66 47.06
N ALA A 373 -36.11 -14.07 47.44
CA ALA A 373 -35.89 -13.51 48.77
C ALA A 373 -36.87 -12.35 49.07
N MET A 374 -37.18 -11.52 48.07
CA MET A 374 -38.14 -10.43 48.22
C MET A 374 -39.56 -10.97 48.39
N ARG A 375 -39.94 -12.02 47.65
CA ARG A 375 -41.24 -12.69 47.79
C ARG A 375 -41.40 -13.37 49.15
N THR A 376 -40.38 -14.07 49.63
CA THR A 376 -40.41 -14.71 50.95
C THR A 376 -40.52 -13.68 52.06
N ARG A 377 -39.73 -12.60 51.99
CA ARG A 377 -39.82 -11.48 52.93
C ARG A 377 -41.18 -10.78 52.89
N ALA A 378 -41.72 -10.50 51.71
CA ALA A 378 -43.04 -9.89 51.57
C ALA A 378 -44.15 -10.78 52.18
N ASN A 379 -44.03 -12.10 52.07
CA ASN A 379 -44.96 -13.03 52.69
C ASN A 379 -44.79 -13.10 54.22
N GLN A 380 -43.55 -13.04 54.72
CA GLN A 380 -43.27 -12.94 56.17
C GLN A 380 -43.83 -11.63 56.74
N ASP A 381 -43.58 -10.50 56.08
CA ASP A 381 -44.10 -9.19 56.47
C ASP A 381 -45.64 -9.18 56.50
N ARG A 382 -46.32 -9.80 55.53
CA ARG A 382 -47.79 -9.94 55.54
C ARG A 382 -48.28 -10.74 56.75
N LYS A 383 -47.63 -11.85 57.09
CA LYS A 383 -48.00 -12.68 58.25
C LYS A 383 -47.69 -11.96 59.57
N ALA A 384 -46.59 -11.23 59.64
CA ALA A 384 -46.25 -10.38 60.78
C ALA A 384 -47.30 -9.28 60.96
N GLN A 385 -47.70 -8.59 59.89
CA GLN A 385 -48.79 -7.60 59.93
C GLN A 385 -50.10 -8.20 60.42
N GLN A 386 -50.49 -9.37 59.92
CA GLN A 386 -51.70 -10.07 60.40
C GLN A 386 -51.62 -10.40 61.89
N SER A 387 -50.45 -10.86 62.37
CA SER A 387 -50.23 -11.16 63.78
C SER A 387 -50.29 -9.90 64.65
N GLN A 388 -49.80 -8.76 64.16
CA GLN A 388 -49.90 -7.46 64.84
C GLN A 388 -51.35 -6.96 64.90
N ILE A 389 -52.11 -7.10 63.82
CA ILE A 389 -53.55 -6.76 63.79
C ILE A 389 -54.30 -7.64 64.79
N LEU A 390 -54.03 -8.95 64.80
CA LEU A 390 -54.61 -9.89 65.77
C LEU A 390 -54.24 -9.50 67.22
N TRP A 391 -52.97 -9.17 67.47
CA TRP A 391 -52.51 -8.74 68.79
C TRP A 391 -53.24 -7.47 69.25
N SER A 392 -53.37 -6.46 68.38
CA SER A 392 -54.11 -5.24 68.71
C SER A 392 -55.60 -5.49 68.99
N ALA A 393 -56.23 -6.42 68.27
CA ALA A 393 -57.61 -6.83 68.51
C ALA A 393 -57.77 -7.60 69.84
N CYS A 394 -56.77 -8.40 70.22
CA CYS A 394 -56.76 -9.06 71.54
C CYS A 394 -56.50 -8.05 72.67
N GLN A 395 -55.66 -7.05 72.41
CA GLN A 395 -55.39 -5.97 73.35
C GLN A 395 -56.62 -5.08 73.54
N SER A 396 -57.40 -4.79 72.49
CA SER A 396 -58.66 -4.05 72.64
C SER A 396 -59.68 -4.84 73.47
N LEU A 397 -59.74 -6.17 73.31
CA LEU A 397 -60.56 -7.04 74.16
C LEU A 397 -60.11 -7.00 75.64
N GLU A 398 -58.82 -7.15 75.93
CA GLU A 398 -58.31 -7.08 77.31
C GLU A 398 -58.51 -5.69 77.91
N ALA A 399 -58.30 -4.63 77.12
CA ALA A 399 -58.58 -3.26 77.53
C ALA A 399 -60.07 -3.04 77.82
N ALA A 400 -60.97 -3.63 77.04
CA ALA A 400 -62.41 -3.54 77.27
C ALA A 400 -62.82 -4.18 78.61
N LEU A 401 -62.17 -5.28 79.02
CA LEU A 401 -62.39 -5.95 80.31
C LEU A 401 -61.88 -5.14 81.52
N ARG A 402 -60.76 -4.41 81.34
CA ARG A 402 -60.13 -3.63 82.42
C ARG A 402 -60.64 -2.19 82.50
N ALA A 403 -61.07 -1.62 81.37
CA ALA A 403 -61.47 -0.22 81.29
C ALA A 403 -62.73 0.02 82.14
N PRO A 404 -62.78 1.10 82.94
CA PRO A 404 -64.02 1.49 83.60
C PRO A 404 -65.08 1.84 82.56
N ALA A 405 -66.33 1.44 82.80
CA ALA A 405 -67.44 1.88 81.98
C ALA A 405 -67.50 3.42 82.04
N LYS A 406 -67.27 4.08 80.90
CA LYS A 406 -67.34 5.53 80.78
C LYS A 406 -68.72 5.98 81.27
N CYS A 407 -68.74 6.72 82.37
CA CYS A 407 -69.77 7.62 82.86
C CYS A 407 -71.20 7.39 82.32
N GLU A 408 -71.96 6.49 82.94
CA GLU A 408 -73.42 6.64 82.97
C GLU A 408 -73.98 6.22 84.33
N LYS A 409 -74.91 7.03 84.82
CA LYS A 409 -75.32 7.12 86.22
C LYS A 409 -76.33 6.03 86.59
N SER A 410 -75.96 4.76 86.46
CA SER A 410 -76.68 3.66 87.12
C SER A 410 -75.78 2.42 87.19
N MET A 411 -75.29 2.14 88.40
CA MET A 411 -74.36 1.08 88.76
C MET A 411 -74.85 -0.36 88.49
N HIS A 412 -76.10 -0.53 88.02
CA HIS A 412 -76.69 -1.84 87.74
C HIS A 412 -76.53 -2.31 86.28
N ASP A 413 -76.12 -1.43 85.35
CA ASP A 413 -76.12 -1.69 83.90
C ASP A 413 -74.78 -1.34 83.22
N THR A 414 -73.65 -1.59 83.88
CA THR A 414 -72.31 -1.25 83.35
C THR A 414 -71.62 -2.39 82.61
N MET A 415 -72.38 -3.37 82.09
CA MET A 415 -71.83 -4.41 81.21
C MET A 415 -71.74 -3.90 79.78
N ARG A 416 -70.59 -4.10 79.13
CA ARG A 416 -70.42 -3.82 77.70
C ARG A 416 -70.45 -5.14 76.92
N PRO A 417 -71.28 -5.27 75.87
CA PRO A 417 -71.25 -6.45 75.02
C PRO A 417 -69.91 -6.54 74.28
N LEU A 418 -69.25 -7.70 74.34
CA LEU A 418 -67.92 -7.92 73.76
C LEU A 418 -67.98 -8.42 72.31
N GLN A 419 -69.16 -8.48 71.70
CA GLN A 419 -69.37 -9.00 70.36
C GLN A 419 -68.57 -8.26 69.29
N SER A 420 -68.39 -6.95 69.40
CA SER A 420 -67.59 -6.16 68.44
C SER A 420 -66.12 -6.55 68.46
N GLU A 421 -65.55 -6.75 69.65
CA GLU A 421 -64.14 -7.11 69.84
C GLU A 421 -63.89 -8.56 69.40
N VAL A 422 -64.79 -9.48 69.74
CA VAL A 422 -64.67 -10.88 69.29
C VAL A 422 -64.81 -11.00 67.77
N ASN A 423 -65.70 -10.22 67.15
CA ASN A 423 -65.79 -10.13 65.69
C ASN A 423 -64.55 -9.49 65.05
N ALA A 424 -63.87 -8.58 65.75
CA ALA A 424 -62.61 -8.00 65.28
C ALA A 424 -61.49 -9.05 65.30
N ILE A 425 -61.43 -9.88 66.35
CA ILE A 425 -60.48 -10.99 66.47
C ILE A 425 -60.74 -12.04 65.38
N SER A 426 -62.00 -12.42 65.14
CA SER A 426 -62.32 -13.40 64.09
C SER A 426 -61.97 -12.91 62.68
N LYS A 427 -62.01 -11.60 62.44
CA LYS A 427 -61.61 -10.98 61.16
C LYS A 427 -60.10 -10.81 61.02
N ALA A 428 -59.41 -10.58 62.14
CA ALA A 428 -57.96 -10.44 62.19
C ALA A 428 -57.24 -11.80 62.14
N ALA A 429 -57.93 -12.88 62.53
CA ALA A 429 -57.40 -14.23 62.51
C ALA A 429 -57.11 -14.71 61.07
N VAL A 430 -56.06 -15.51 60.94
CA VAL A 430 -55.78 -16.24 59.71
C VAL A 430 -56.88 -17.29 59.53
N PRO A 431 -57.47 -17.45 58.33
CA PRO A 431 -58.50 -18.46 58.10
C PRO A 431 -57.93 -19.86 58.37
N GLY A 432 -58.52 -20.59 59.32
CA GLY A 432 -58.10 -21.93 59.73
C GLY A 432 -57.11 -21.99 60.88
N ASP A 433 -56.90 -20.90 61.63
CA ASP A 433 -56.16 -20.96 62.89
C ASP A 433 -57.00 -21.66 63.98
N GLU A 434 -56.73 -22.96 64.17
CA GLU A 434 -57.49 -23.85 65.06
C GLU A 434 -57.57 -23.31 66.49
N LEU A 435 -56.48 -22.72 66.99
CA LEU A 435 -56.42 -22.21 68.37
C LEU A 435 -57.36 -21.02 68.56
N VAL A 436 -57.38 -20.08 67.61
CA VAL A 436 -58.25 -18.89 67.70
C VAL A 436 -59.72 -19.30 67.60
N GLU A 437 -60.05 -20.23 66.70
CA GLU A 437 -61.41 -20.74 66.57
C GLU A 437 -61.89 -21.49 67.82
N VAL A 438 -61.04 -22.34 68.41
CA VAL A 438 -61.37 -23.09 69.63
C VAL A 438 -61.59 -22.14 70.81
N VAL A 439 -60.73 -21.13 70.97
CA VAL A 439 -60.85 -20.16 72.07
C VAL A 439 -62.08 -19.26 71.91
N ILE A 440 -62.43 -18.86 70.69
CA ILE A 440 -63.69 -18.11 70.44
C ILE A 440 -64.92 -18.99 70.77
N LYS A 441 -64.87 -20.29 70.43
CA LYS A 441 -65.95 -21.24 70.75
C LYS A 441 -66.05 -21.55 72.25
N SER A 442 -64.95 -21.46 73.01
CA SER A 442 -64.96 -21.72 74.45
C SER A 442 -65.52 -20.57 75.29
N LEU A 443 -65.79 -19.40 74.69
CA LEU A 443 -66.40 -18.26 75.38
C LEU A 443 -67.91 -18.49 75.61
N PRO A 444 -68.43 -18.30 76.84
CA PRO A 444 -69.86 -18.41 77.11
C PRO A 444 -70.68 -17.41 76.27
N ALA A 445 -71.83 -17.84 75.73
CA ALA A 445 -72.71 -16.96 74.93
C ALA A 445 -73.25 -15.74 75.72
N GLU A 446 -73.28 -15.84 77.06
CA GLU A 446 -73.62 -14.74 77.97
C GLU A 446 -72.65 -13.55 77.82
N VAL A 447 -71.37 -13.82 77.56
CA VAL A 447 -70.32 -12.80 77.36
C VAL A 447 -70.57 -11.96 76.11
N MET A 448 -71.07 -12.60 75.06
CA MET A 448 -71.29 -11.97 73.76
C MET A 448 -72.51 -11.05 73.75
N SER A 449 -73.59 -11.48 74.42
CA SER A 449 -74.89 -10.80 74.40
C SER A 449 -75.07 -9.81 75.55
N ARG A 450 -74.79 -10.24 76.79
CA ARG A 450 -74.99 -9.44 78.01
C ARG A 450 -73.77 -8.59 78.35
N GLY A 451 -72.57 -9.08 78.00
CA GLY A 451 -71.30 -8.47 78.41
C GLY A 451 -70.80 -8.99 79.76
N VAL A 452 -69.63 -8.48 80.18
CA VAL A 452 -68.93 -8.89 81.40
C VAL A 452 -68.77 -7.69 82.32
N TYR A 453 -68.75 -7.94 83.63
CA TYR A 453 -68.38 -6.94 84.62
C TYR A 453 -66.89 -6.63 84.55
N ASN A 454 -66.55 -5.34 84.50
CA ASN A 454 -65.16 -4.89 84.54
C ASN A 454 -64.52 -5.16 85.91
N ASP A 455 -63.18 -5.23 85.95
CA ASP A 455 -62.38 -5.43 87.17
C ASP A 455 -62.84 -4.54 88.34
N ILE A 456 -62.98 -3.24 88.07
CA ILE A 456 -63.37 -2.23 89.07
C ILE A 456 -64.81 -2.48 89.57
N ALA A 457 -65.74 -2.77 88.66
CA ALA A 457 -67.13 -3.04 89.01
C ALA A 457 -67.26 -4.31 89.86
N LEU A 458 -66.48 -5.34 89.53
CA LEU A 458 -66.48 -6.60 90.28
C LEU A 458 -65.88 -6.44 91.68
N LYS A 459 -64.85 -5.58 91.85
CA LYS A 459 -64.31 -5.18 93.15
C LYS A 459 -65.32 -4.42 94.00
N GLU A 460 -66.02 -3.46 93.42
CA GLU A 460 -67.05 -2.70 94.15
C GLU A 460 -68.23 -3.59 94.59
N ARG A 461 -68.67 -4.50 93.71
CA ARG A 461 -69.69 -5.50 94.06
C ARG A 461 -69.19 -6.44 95.15
N PHE A 462 -67.92 -6.85 95.12
CA PHE A 462 -67.33 -7.67 96.17
C PHE A 462 -67.42 -7.01 97.55
N LEU A 463 -67.15 -5.70 97.66
CA LEU A 463 -67.27 -4.99 98.94
C LEU A 463 -68.70 -5.00 99.51
N ASN A 464 -69.71 -5.04 98.65
CA ASN A 464 -71.11 -5.19 99.06
C ASN A 464 -71.40 -6.64 99.49
N VAL A 465 -70.91 -7.62 98.72
CA VAL A 465 -71.04 -9.05 99.04
C VAL A 465 -70.34 -9.38 100.35
N GLU A 466 -69.13 -8.86 100.60
CA GLU A 466 -68.40 -9.02 101.85
C GLU A 466 -69.21 -8.48 103.03
N ARG A 467 -69.79 -7.28 102.90
CA ARG A 467 -70.62 -6.66 103.93
C ARG A 467 -71.86 -7.50 104.26
N VAL A 468 -72.53 -8.06 103.25
CA VAL A 468 -73.73 -8.88 103.44
C VAL A 468 -73.35 -10.28 103.96
N ALA A 469 -72.29 -10.89 103.44
CA ALA A 469 -71.79 -12.19 103.87
C ALA A 469 -71.33 -12.15 105.34
N LYS A 470 -70.68 -11.06 105.79
CA LYS A 470 -70.34 -10.86 107.21
C LYS A 470 -71.57 -10.83 108.12
N ARG A 471 -72.66 -10.19 107.68
CA ARG A 471 -73.94 -10.15 108.44
C ARG A 471 -74.61 -11.52 108.55
N VAL A 472 -74.33 -12.40 107.59
CA VAL A 472 -75.00 -13.70 107.41
C VAL A 472 -74.10 -14.88 107.81
N ALA A 473 -72.90 -14.62 108.35
CA ALA A 473 -71.83 -15.59 108.57
C ALA A 473 -72.22 -16.83 109.40
N LEU A 474 -73.15 -16.71 110.35
CA LEU A 474 -73.54 -17.82 111.25
C LEU A 474 -74.72 -18.65 110.73
N LEU A 475 -75.27 -18.33 109.56
CA LEU A 475 -76.52 -18.90 109.09
C LEU A 475 -76.29 -20.15 108.20
N PRO A 476 -76.99 -21.27 108.44
CA PRO A 476 -76.92 -22.46 107.60
C PRO A 476 -77.63 -22.28 106.25
N GLU A 477 -77.38 -23.20 105.29
CA GLU A 477 -77.79 -23.09 103.87
C GLU A 477 -79.32 -23.04 103.62
N GLY A 478 -80.15 -23.35 104.63
CA GLY A 478 -81.62 -23.40 104.52
C GLY A 478 -82.38 -22.21 105.12
N GLY A 479 -81.66 -21.15 105.52
CA GLY A 479 -82.24 -20.05 106.31
C GLY A 479 -82.38 -20.43 107.80
N ALA A 480 -82.52 -19.43 108.66
CA ALA A 480 -82.66 -19.65 110.10
C ALA A 480 -83.80 -18.84 110.71
N SER A 481 -84.08 -19.12 111.98
CA SER A 481 -85.03 -18.35 112.77
C SER A 481 -84.59 -16.87 112.89
N LEU A 482 -85.56 -15.95 112.88
CA LEU A 482 -85.34 -14.50 113.02
C LEU A 482 -84.39 -14.09 114.17
N PRO A 483 -84.43 -14.69 115.38
CA PRO A 483 -83.47 -14.35 116.43
C PRO A 483 -82.02 -14.72 116.08
N LEU A 484 -81.78 -15.81 115.35
CA LEU A 484 -80.43 -16.18 114.90
C LEU A 484 -79.91 -15.23 113.83
N MET A 485 -80.80 -14.74 112.94
CA MET A 485 -80.45 -13.69 111.97
C MET A 485 -80.06 -12.38 112.67
N LEU A 486 -80.82 -11.96 113.71
CA LEU A 486 -80.49 -10.77 114.49
C LEU A 486 -79.16 -10.92 115.24
N LEU A 487 -78.88 -12.11 115.79
CA LEU A 487 -77.62 -12.40 116.46
C LEU A 487 -76.43 -12.36 115.50
N SER A 488 -76.57 -12.98 114.31
CA SER A 488 -75.55 -12.93 113.26
C SER A 488 -75.27 -11.49 112.80
N TYR A 489 -76.32 -10.66 112.70
CA TYR A 489 -76.18 -9.24 112.39
C TYR A 489 -75.43 -8.47 113.49
N LEU A 490 -75.80 -8.64 114.76
CA LEU A 490 -75.12 -7.99 115.88
C LEU A 490 -73.66 -8.43 116.02
N GLN A 491 -73.38 -9.73 115.86
CA GLN A 491 -72.01 -10.25 115.86
C GLN A 491 -71.15 -9.62 114.77
N SER A 492 -71.71 -9.42 113.57
CA SER A 492 -70.97 -8.80 112.45
C SER A 492 -70.51 -7.36 112.72
N LEU A 493 -71.15 -6.64 113.66
CA LEU A 493 -70.79 -5.27 114.03
C LEU A 493 -69.62 -5.20 115.03
N PHE A 494 -69.44 -6.22 115.87
CA PHE A 494 -68.42 -6.22 116.93
C PHE A 494 -67.08 -6.86 116.53
N ILE A 495 -66.98 -7.48 115.34
CA ILE A 495 -65.75 -8.14 114.88
C ILE A 495 -64.77 -7.13 114.27
N ILE A 496 -63.62 -6.97 114.93
CA ILE A 496 -62.50 -6.15 114.45
C ILE A 496 -61.69 -6.97 113.44
N THR A 497 -61.49 -6.42 112.24
CA THR A 497 -60.71 -7.06 111.18
C THR A 497 -59.21 -6.79 111.39
N PRO A 498 -58.33 -7.81 111.52
CA PRO A 498 -56.90 -7.58 111.75
C PRO A 498 -56.20 -6.89 110.57
N ALA A 499 -55.19 -6.06 110.85
CA ALA A 499 -54.46 -5.28 109.84
C ALA A 499 -53.64 -6.14 108.86
N ASN A 500 -53.16 -7.31 109.30
CA ASN A 500 -52.46 -8.28 108.46
C ASN A 500 -53.31 -9.55 108.34
N PRO A 501 -54.03 -9.74 107.22
CA PRO A 501 -54.98 -10.84 107.07
C PRO A 501 -54.35 -12.18 106.68
N ILE A 502 -53.11 -12.17 106.15
CA ILE A 502 -52.46 -13.39 105.63
C ILE A 502 -51.08 -13.56 106.28
N PRO A 503 -50.79 -14.73 106.87
CA PRO A 503 -49.48 -15.06 107.44
C PRO A 503 -48.46 -15.43 106.34
N ALA A 504 -47.16 -15.25 106.63
CA ALA A 504 -46.07 -15.42 105.65
C ALA A 504 -45.99 -16.82 105.01
N TYR A 505 -46.41 -17.87 105.72
CA TYR A 505 -46.43 -19.24 105.21
C TYR A 505 -47.48 -19.45 104.10
N GLU A 506 -48.62 -18.75 104.15
CA GLU A 506 -49.64 -18.82 103.09
C GLU A 506 -49.17 -18.09 101.81
N LEU A 507 -48.34 -17.04 101.95
CA LEU A 507 -47.72 -16.38 100.79
C LEU A 507 -46.66 -17.27 100.12
N ALA A 508 -46.05 -18.18 100.87
CA ALA A 508 -45.08 -19.16 100.38
C ALA A 508 -45.73 -20.38 99.69
N ASN A 509 -47.07 -20.40 99.55
CA ASN A 509 -47.86 -21.51 99.00
C ASN A 509 -47.70 -22.84 99.78
N GLU A 510 -47.47 -22.77 101.09
CA GLU A 510 -47.46 -23.98 101.93
C GLU A 510 -48.87 -24.59 102.07
N PRO A 511 -49.00 -25.92 102.18
CA PRO A 511 -50.30 -26.57 102.31
C PRO A 511 -50.96 -26.17 103.64
N PHE A 512 -52.16 -25.61 103.57
CA PHE A 512 -52.98 -25.26 104.72
C PHE A 512 -54.26 -26.11 104.76
N GLU A 513 -54.76 -26.40 105.96
CA GLU A 513 -56.01 -27.15 106.16
C GLU A 513 -57.22 -26.19 106.06
N PRO A 514 -58.13 -26.38 105.07
CA PRO A 514 -59.26 -25.47 104.85
C PRO A 514 -60.32 -25.50 105.96
N ALA A 515 -60.39 -26.59 106.74
CA ALA A 515 -61.38 -26.78 107.81
C ALA A 515 -61.14 -25.92 109.06
N LYS A 516 -59.95 -25.32 109.19
CA LYS A 516 -59.59 -24.47 110.35
C LYS A 516 -60.08 -23.03 110.23
N PHE A 517 -60.57 -22.62 109.06
CA PHE A 517 -60.93 -21.22 108.83
C PHE A 517 -62.38 -20.93 109.14
N ASN A 518 -62.61 -19.83 109.85
CA ASN A 518 -63.94 -19.27 110.03
C ASN A 518 -64.35 -18.47 108.78
N THR A 519 -65.65 -18.32 108.55
CA THR A 519 -66.22 -17.52 107.45
C THR A 519 -65.63 -16.11 107.38
N PHE A 520 -65.38 -15.49 108.54
CA PHE A 520 -64.76 -14.16 108.63
C PHE A 520 -63.31 -14.17 108.12
N ASP A 521 -62.54 -15.19 108.46
CA ASP A 521 -61.13 -15.31 108.04
C ASP A 521 -61.04 -15.57 106.53
N ILE A 522 -62.01 -16.31 105.96
CA ILE A 522 -62.12 -16.56 104.53
C ILE A 522 -62.44 -15.26 103.77
N LEU A 523 -63.44 -14.50 104.23
CA LEU A 523 -63.81 -13.21 103.61
C LEU A 523 -62.68 -12.19 103.68
N GLN A 524 -61.91 -12.19 104.77
CA GLN A 524 -60.79 -11.30 104.94
C GLN A 524 -59.60 -11.64 104.02
N ARG A 525 -59.27 -12.94 103.86
CA ARG A 525 -58.28 -13.40 102.88
C ARG A 525 -58.71 -13.10 101.46
N ALA A 526 -59.99 -13.32 101.13
CA ALA A 526 -60.53 -12.96 99.83
C ALA A 526 -60.38 -11.45 99.56
N ARG A 527 -60.69 -10.60 100.55
CA ARG A 527 -60.50 -9.14 100.43
C ARG A 527 -59.05 -8.75 100.15
N TYR A 528 -58.10 -9.37 100.82
CA TYR A 528 -56.68 -9.11 100.58
C TYR A 528 -56.26 -9.36 99.12
N TRP A 529 -56.69 -10.47 98.54
CA TRP A 529 -56.39 -10.79 97.13
C TRP A 529 -57.20 -9.93 96.16
N MET A 530 -58.43 -9.57 96.51
CA MET A 530 -59.26 -8.63 95.74
C MET A 530 -58.64 -7.24 95.65
N ASP A 531 -58.12 -6.69 96.75
CA ASP A 531 -57.47 -5.38 96.75
C ASP A 531 -56.21 -5.36 95.86
N ARG A 532 -55.54 -6.52 95.70
CA ARG A 532 -54.38 -6.71 94.81
C ARG A 532 -54.76 -7.04 93.36
N GLY A 533 -56.05 -7.24 93.07
CA GLY A 533 -56.54 -7.57 91.74
C GLY A 533 -56.37 -9.03 91.32
N ASP A 534 -56.09 -9.94 92.27
CA ASP A 534 -56.05 -11.38 92.00
C ASP A 534 -57.42 -12.01 92.28
N PHE A 535 -58.28 -11.97 91.27
CA PHE A 535 -59.63 -12.55 91.32
C PHE A 535 -59.62 -14.08 91.43
N PHE A 536 -58.56 -14.75 90.97
CA PHE A 536 -58.48 -16.20 91.00
C PHE A 536 -58.30 -16.71 92.43
N GLN A 537 -57.34 -16.15 93.17
CA GLN A 537 -57.16 -16.49 94.58
C GLN A 537 -58.37 -16.07 95.41
N ALA A 538 -58.94 -14.89 95.16
CA ALA A 538 -60.17 -14.46 95.82
C ALA A 538 -61.32 -15.45 95.61
N LEU A 539 -61.56 -15.89 94.38
CA LEU A 539 -62.58 -16.90 94.07
C LEU A 539 -62.28 -18.25 94.74
N ARG A 540 -61.01 -18.67 94.82
CA ARG A 540 -60.61 -19.88 95.53
C ARG A 540 -60.96 -19.83 97.02
N TYR A 541 -60.70 -18.71 97.69
CA TYR A 541 -61.11 -18.53 99.09
C TYR A 541 -62.63 -18.44 99.22
N MET A 542 -63.32 -17.70 98.34
CA MET A 542 -64.78 -17.59 98.38
C MET A 542 -65.50 -18.93 98.17
N ASN A 543 -64.91 -19.87 97.43
CA ASN A 543 -65.43 -21.23 97.28
C ASN A 543 -65.36 -22.06 98.58
N LEU A 544 -64.53 -21.67 99.55
CA LEU A 544 -64.45 -22.31 100.87
C LEU A 544 -65.58 -21.85 101.81
N LEU A 545 -66.37 -20.84 101.42
CA LEU A 545 -67.52 -20.42 102.22
C LEU A 545 -68.58 -21.52 102.23
N GLU A 546 -69.13 -21.76 103.41
CA GLU A 546 -70.24 -22.68 103.64
C GLU A 546 -71.45 -21.89 104.17
N GLY A 547 -72.67 -22.44 104.03
CA GLY A 547 -73.86 -21.80 104.60
C GLY A 547 -74.48 -20.71 103.72
N ALA A 548 -75.31 -19.88 104.34
CA ALA A 548 -75.93 -18.74 103.68
C ALA A 548 -74.93 -17.69 103.10
N PRO A 549 -73.72 -17.48 103.68
CA PRO A 549 -72.68 -16.63 103.05
C PRO A 549 -72.28 -17.09 101.65
N ARG A 550 -72.25 -18.40 101.40
CA ARG A 550 -71.96 -18.98 100.08
C ARG A 550 -73.05 -18.63 99.07
N VAL A 551 -74.32 -18.69 99.48
CA VAL A 551 -75.46 -18.35 98.62
C VAL A 551 -75.41 -16.89 98.22
N VAL A 552 -75.13 -15.98 99.17
CA VAL A 552 -74.94 -14.54 98.89
C VAL A 552 -73.76 -14.30 97.94
N ALA A 553 -72.66 -15.04 98.12
CA ALA A 553 -71.49 -14.95 97.26
C ALA A 553 -71.67 -15.62 95.89
N SER A 554 -72.64 -16.53 95.72
CA SER A 554 -72.74 -17.40 94.55
C SER A 554 -72.90 -16.64 93.23
N GLU A 555 -73.66 -15.55 93.23
CA GLU A 555 -73.84 -14.70 92.06
C GLU A 555 -72.52 -14.01 91.70
N TRP A 556 -71.85 -13.42 92.68
CA TRP A 556 -70.55 -12.79 92.47
C TRP A 556 -69.49 -13.80 92.02
N MET A 557 -69.47 -15.02 92.58
CA MET A 557 -68.56 -16.09 92.18
C MET A 557 -68.81 -16.55 90.74
N ARG A 558 -70.06 -16.58 90.28
CA ARG A 558 -70.39 -16.88 88.87
C ARG A 558 -69.85 -15.79 87.94
N GLU A 559 -70.10 -14.53 88.27
CA GLU A 559 -69.63 -13.39 87.47
C GLU A 559 -68.11 -13.26 87.46
N ALA A 560 -67.46 -13.53 88.60
CA ALA A 560 -66.00 -13.59 88.70
C ALA A 560 -65.41 -14.75 87.87
N ARG A 561 -66.09 -15.90 87.79
CA ARG A 561 -65.68 -17.00 86.92
C ARG A 561 -65.76 -16.62 85.45
N ILE A 562 -66.87 -16.03 85.01
CA ILE A 562 -67.04 -15.56 83.62
C ILE A 562 -65.97 -14.51 83.27
N TYR A 563 -65.69 -13.58 84.18
CA TYR A 563 -64.59 -12.61 84.01
C TYR A 563 -63.21 -13.29 83.88
N LEU A 564 -62.92 -14.30 84.71
CA LEU A 564 -61.65 -15.03 84.63
C LEU A 564 -61.53 -15.88 83.35
N GLU A 565 -62.59 -16.55 82.93
CA GLU A 565 -62.63 -17.34 81.68
C GLU A 565 -62.38 -16.44 80.47
N THR A 566 -63.02 -15.26 80.43
CA THR A 566 -62.83 -14.27 79.35
C THR A 566 -61.44 -13.63 79.37
N LEU A 567 -60.92 -13.30 80.55
CA LEU A 567 -59.57 -12.77 80.71
C LEU A 567 -58.50 -13.82 80.31
N GLN A 568 -58.71 -15.08 80.68
CA GLN A 568 -57.82 -16.18 80.30
C GLN A 568 -57.82 -16.39 78.78
N ALA A 569 -59.00 -16.40 78.15
CA ALA A 569 -59.13 -16.47 76.70
C ALA A 569 -58.42 -15.32 75.99
N ALA A 570 -58.62 -14.07 76.44
CA ALA A 570 -57.98 -12.89 75.87
C ALA A 570 -56.44 -12.95 75.99
N ARG A 571 -55.92 -13.37 77.16
CA ARG A 571 -54.46 -13.53 77.37
C ARG A 571 -53.87 -14.66 76.57
N ALA A 572 -54.58 -15.78 76.44
CA ALA A 572 -54.14 -16.91 75.60
C ALA A 572 -54.05 -16.49 74.13
N LEU A 573 -55.04 -15.77 73.62
CA LEU A 573 -55.03 -15.22 72.25
C LEU A 573 -53.93 -14.19 72.05
N MET A 574 -53.70 -13.32 73.04
CA MET A 574 -52.62 -12.32 72.98
C MET A 574 -51.24 -12.98 72.98
N ALA A 575 -51.03 -14.01 73.80
CA ALA A 575 -49.79 -14.78 73.84
C ALA A 575 -49.57 -15.56 72.53
N HIS A 576 -50.63 -16.08 71.93
CA HIS A 576 -50.57 -16.70 70.61
C HIS A 576 -50.22 -15.68 69.52
N ALA A 577 -50.87 -14.51 69.51
CA ALA A 577 -50.59 -13.45 68.55
C ALA A 577 -49.16 -12.90 68.67
N SER A 578 -48.62 -12.79 69.89
CA SER A 578 -47.22 -12.38 70.10
C SER A 578 -46.23 -13.46 69.69
N ALA A 579 -46.50 -14.73 70.00
CA ALA A 579 -45.67 -15.86 69.55
C ALA A 579 -45.68 -15.99 68.01
N ALA A 580 -46.86 -15.84 67.39
CA ALA A 580 -47.02 -15.80 65.94
C ALA A 580 -46.23 -14.63 65.34
N GLY A 581 -46.37 -13.42 65.91
CA GLY A 581 -45.62 -12.23 65.48
C GLY A 581 -44.10 -12.40 65.54
N LEU A 582 -43.58 -13.03 66.59
CA LEU A 582 -42.14 -13.34 66.74
C LEU A 582 -41.67 -14.46 65.80
N SER A 583 -42.55 -15.38 65.40
CA SER A 583 -42.20 -16.46 64.47
C SER A 583 -42.04 -15.96 63.02
N TYR A 584 -42.59 -14.79 62.70
CA TYR A 584 -42.57 -14.19 61.37
C TYR A 584 -41.62 -13.00 61.23
N SER A 585 -41.12 -12.44 62.34
CA SER A 585 -39.98 -11.50 62.37
C SER A 585 -38.66 -12.25 62.29
#